data_AF-A0A178A778-F1
#
_entry.id   AF-A0A178A778-F1
#
_cell.length_a   1.000
_cell.length_b   1.000
_cell.length_c   1.000
_cell.angle_alpha   90.00
_cell.angle_beta   90.00
_cell.angle_gamma   90.00
#
_symmetry.space_group_name_H-M   'P 1'
#
loop_
_entity.id
_entity.type
_entity.pdbx_description
1 polymer ?
#
loop_
_entity_poly.entity_id
_entity_poly.type
_entity_poly.pdbx_seq_one_letter_code
_entity_poly.pdbx_strand_id
1 'polypeptide(L)'
;MDRDLENEVQIQITEAIKQHDIAAFHRIVDSHPEWPTHDNCLGYPHDIAAYRLDTFKAFVARFPQTKDWHCGHSGNPVGLAALVRDVELLRALLEDVGCCANKGWFYYRPVRHPSLVFLFPPSRCC
;
A
#
# COMPACT_ATOMS: atom_id res chain seq x y z
N MET A 1 -14.56 -6.75 -17.36
CA MET A 1 -13.88 -5.57 -17.93
C MET A 1 -12.87 -6.05 -18.96
N ASP A 2 -12.69 -5.34 -20.07
CA ASP A 2 -11.62 -5.62 -21.02
C ASP A 2 -10.25 -5.24 -20.45
N ARG A 3 -9.17 -5.91 -20.88
CA ARG A 3 -7.82 -5.69 -20.33
C ARG A 3 -7.29 -4.29 -20.60
N ASP A 4 -7.61 -3.70 -21.75
CA ASP A 4 -7.11 -2.37 -22.09
C ASP A 4 -7.80 -1.31 -21.22
N LEU A 5 -9.11 -1.46 -21.00
CA LEU A 5 -9.86 -0.60 -20.08
C LEU A 5 -9.38 -0.75 -18.64
N GLU A 6 -9.06 -1.97 -18.19
CA GLU A 6 -8.50 -2.20 -16.85
C GLU A 6 -7.18 -1.46 -16.63
N ASN A 7 -6.28 -1.56 -17.61
CA ASN A 7 -5.01 -0.86 -17.57
C ASN A 7 -5.21 0.66 -17.58
N GLU A 8 -6.15 1.15 -18.39
CA GLU A 8 -6.48 2.57 -18.43
C GLU A 8 -6.99 3.08 -17.09
N VAL A 9 -7.96 2.39 -16.48
CA VAL A 9 -8.50 2.74 -15.16
C VAL A 9 -7.40 2.73 -14.10
N GLN A 10 -6.54 1.70 -14.10
CA GLN A 10 -5.41 1.61 -13.17
C GLN A 10 -4.43 2.79 -13.34
N ILE A 11 -4.14 3.20 -14.58
CA ILE A 11 -3.31 4.38 -14.88
C ILE A 11 -3.98 5.64 -14.34
N GLN A 12 -5.26 5.88 -14.63
CA GLN A 12 -5.99 7.07 -14.17
C GLN A 12 -6.04 7.16 -12.65
N ILE A 13 -6.31 6.05 -11.97
CA ILE A 13 -6.28 5.95 -10.49
C ILE A 13 -4.88 6.28 -9.96
N THR A 14 -3.85 5.69 -10.56
CA THR A 14 -2.47 5.92 -10.14
C THR A 14 -2.08 7.39 -10.30
N GLU A 15 -2.43 8.03 -11.41
CA GLU A 15 -2.15 9.45 -11.64
C GLU A 15 -2.92 10.35 -10.66
N ALA A 16 -4.19 10.05 -10.36
CA ALA A 16 -4.95 10.78 -9.34
C ALA A 16 -4.28 10.69 -7.95
N ILE A 17 -3.78 9.51 -7.57
CA ILE A 17 -3.06 9.30 -6.31
C ILE A 17 -1.74 10.09 -6.31
N LYS A 18 -0.95 10.04 -7.40
CA LYS A 18 0.30 10.82 -7.53
C LYS A 18 0.08 12.32 -7.43
N GLN A 19 -1.04 12.81 -7.96
CA GLN A 19 -1.42 14.22 -7.91
C GLN A 19 -2.11 14.61 -6.59
N HIS A 20 -2.34 13.64 -5.69
CA HIS A 20 -3.09 13.82 -4.44
C HIS A 20 -4.53 14.32 -4.63
N ASP A 21 -5.12 14.04 -5.79
CA ASP A 21 -6.52 14.34 -6.06
C ASP A 21 -7.41 13.18 -5.58
N ILE A 22 -7.67 13.16 -4.26
CA ILE A 22 -8.53 12.16 -3.61
C ILE A 22 -9.95 12.19 -4.19
N ALA A 23 -10.44 13.36 -4.61
CA ALA A 23 -11.75 13.48 -5.23
C ALA A 23 -11.78 12.81 -6.61
N ALA A 24 -10.75 13.00 -7.45
CA ALA A 24 -10.61 12.27 -8.70
C ALA A 24 -10.48 10.76 -8.48
N PHE A 25 -9.67 10.33 -7.51
CA PHE A 25 -9.56 8.92 -7.16
C PHE A 25 -10.92 8.30 -6.88
N HIS A 26 -11.73 8.91 -6.00
CA HIS A 26 -13.06 8.41 -5.69
C HIS A 26 -13.99 8.43 -6.91
N ARG A 27 -14.00 9.53 -7.69
CA ARG A 27 -14.82 9.60 -8.91
C ARG A 27 -14.50 8.49 -9.91
N ILE A 28 -13.21 8.18 -10.14
CA ILE A 28 -12.79 7.17 -11.10
C ILE A 28 -13.20 5.77 -10.62
N VAL A 29 -12.96 5.47 -9.34
CA VAL A 29 -13.38 4.18 -8.73
C VAL A 29 -14.90 4.02 -8.76
N ASP A 30 -15.66 5.08 -8.45
CA ASP A 30 -17.13 5.04 -8.49
C ASP A 30 -17.69 4.88 -9.90
N SER A 31 -16.98 5.40 -10.91
CA SER A 31 -17.38 5.30 -12.31
C SER A 31 -17.09 3.92 -12.92
N HIS A 32 -16.26 3.11 -12.27
CA HIS A 32 -15.85 1.77 -12.72
C HIS A 32 -15.99 0.75 -11.57
N PRO A 33 -17.21 0.46 -11.11
CA PRO A 33 -17.45 -0.42 -9.95
C PRO A 33 -16.96 -1.87 -10.15
N GLU A 34 -16.72 -2.28 -11.39
CA GLU A 34 -16.13 -3.58 -11.74
C GLU A 34 -14.61 -3.64 -11.53
N TRP A 35 -13.95 -2.50 -11.30
CA TRP A 35 -12.55 -2.43 -10.93
C TRP A 35 -12.39 -2.44 -9.40
N PRO A 36 -11.43 -3.20 -8.85
CA PRO A 36 -10.47 -4.07 -9.53
C PRO A 36 -11.09 -5.42 -9.93
N THR A 37 -10.70 -6.00 -11.08
CA THR A 37 -11.16 -7.37 -11.42
C THR A 37 -10.43 -8.45 -10.63
N HIS A 38 -9.23 -8.14 -10.15
CA HIS A 38 -8.44 -8.98 -9.27
C HIS A 38 -7.47 -8.14 -8.42
N ASP A 39 -7.05 -8.69 -7.29
CA ASP A 39 -6.20 -8.00 -6.31
C ASP A 39 -4.88 -7.45 -6.89
N ASN A 40 -4.30 -8.10 -7.91
CA ASN A 40 -3.04 -7.63 -8.52
C ASN A 40 -3.13 -6.24 -9.17
N CYS A 41 -4.32 -5.77 -9.55
CA CYS A 41 -4.53 -4.42 -10.09
C CYS A 41 -4.29 -3.33 -9.05
N LEU A 42 -4.46 -3.67 -7.78
CA LEU A 42 -4.32 -2.74 -6.67
C LEU A 42 -2.86 -2.52 -6.28
N GLY A 43 -1.95 -3.44 -6.61
CA GLY A 43 -0.58 -3.43 -6.10
C GLY A 43 0.19 -2.14 -6.43
N TYR A 44 0.25 -1.74 -7.69
CA TYR A 44 0.98 -0.53 -8.06
C TYR A 44 0.32 0.76 -7.51
N PRO A 45 -1.00 0.99 -7.65
CA PRO A 45 -1.68 2.11 -7.00
C PRO A 45 -1.49 2.15 -5.47
N HIS A 46 -1.54 0.98 -4.81
CA HIS A 46 -1.33 0.85 -3.37
C HIS A 46 0.06 1.33 -2.96
N ASP A 47 1.09 0.89 -3.66
CA ASP A 47 2.48 1.25 -3.36
C ASP A 47 2.69 2.76 -3.45
N ILE A 48 2.09 3.40 -4.47
CA ILE A 48 2.12 4.86 -4.61
C ILE A 48 1.34 5.54 -3.49
N ALA A 49 0.15 5.04 -3.13
CA ALA A 49 -0.68 5.63 -2.09
C ALA A 49 -0.01 5.61 -0.71
N ALA A 50 0.76 4.56 -0.41
CA ALA A 50 1.42 4.36 0.89
C ALA A 50 2.47 5.43 1.25
N TYR A 51 2.93 6.24 0.28
CA TYR A 51 3.88 7.32 0.54
C TYR A 51 3.24 8.54 1.21
N ARG A 52 1.91 8.65 1.28
CA ARG A 52 1.23 9.73 2.01
C ARG A 52 -0.01 9.25 2.73
N LEU A 53 -0.21 9.77 3.95
CA LEU A 53 -1.24 9.30 4.86
C LEU A 53 -2.66 9.49 4.34
N ASP A 54 -2.96 10.66 3.77
CA ASP A 54 -4.28 11.03 3.28
C ASP A 54 -4.71 10.18 2.08
N THR A 55 -3.82 10.02 1.10
CA THR A 55 -4.04 9.11 -0.03
C THR A 55 -4.15 7.66 0.41
N PHE A 56 -3.31 7.22 1.36
CA PHE A 56 -3.36 5.86 1.88
C PHE A 56 -4.66 5.58 2.64
N LYS A 57 -5.11 6.50 3.49
CA LYS A 57 -6.42 6.41 4.18
C LYS A 57 -7.57 6.29 3.17
N ALA A 58 -7.59 7.15 2.15
CA ALA A 58 -8.61 7.10 1.10
C ALA A 58 -8.57 5.77 0.32
N PHE A 59 -7.38 5.28 0.01
CA PHE A 59 -7.19 4.03 -0.71
C PHE A 59 -7.67 2.82 0.12
N VAL A 60 -7.23 2.69 1.37
CA VAL A 60 -7.63 1.60 2.28
C VAL A 60 -9.13 1.65 2.61
N ALA A 61 -9.74 2.84 2.66
CA ALA A 61 -11.19 2.96 2.83
C ALA A 61 -11.98 2.31 1.67
N ARG A 62 -11.43 2.37 0.44
CA ARG A 62 -12.02 1.71 -0.74
C ARG A 62 -11.62 0.24 -0.86
N PHE A 63 -10.39 -0.09 -0.47
CA PHE A 63 -9.83 -1.43 -0.58
C PHE A 63 -9.24 -1.91 0.76
N PRO A 64 -10.08 -2.23 1.76
CA PRO A 64 -9.61 -2.53 3.11
C PRO A 64 -8.64 -3.71 3.20
N GLN A 65 -8.73 -4.66 2.25
CA GLN A 65 -7.84 -5.82 2.19
C GLN A 65 -6.37 -5.44 1.98
N THR A 66 -6.09 -4.24 1.45
CA THR A 66 -4.72 -3.80 1.14
C THR A 66 -4.00 -3.15 2.31
N LYS A 67 -4.68 -2.92 3.45
CA LYS A 67 -4.14 -2.16 4.60
C LYS A 67 -2.74 -2.60 5.05
N ASP A 68 -2.49 -3.91 5.03
CA ASP A 68 -1.23 -4.50 5.50
C ASP A 68 -0.39 -5.08 4.36
N TRP A 69 -0.71 -4.75 3.10
CA TRP A 69 0.02 -5.27 1.95
C TRP A 69 1.46 -4.78 1.92
N HIS A 70 2.27 -5.52 1.20
CA HIS A 70 3.64 -5.16 0.91
C HIS A 70 3.73 -4.03 -0.11
N CYS A 71 4.43 -2.96 0.25
CA CYS A 71 4.84 -1.87 -0.63
C CYS A 71 6.15 -2.21 -1.35
N GLY A 72 6.11 -3.23 -2.20
CA GLY A 72 7.28 -3.73 -2.91
C GLY A 72 8.43 -4.15 -1.98
N HIS A 73 9.64 -3.66 -2.24
CA HIS A 73 10.84 -3.97 -1.43
C HIS A 73 10.94 -3.17 -0.13
N SER A 74 10.06 -2.19 0.09
CA SER A 74 10.12 -1.26 1.22
C SER A 74 9.45 -1.79 2.50
N GLY A 75 8.93 -3.03 2.46
CA GLY A 75 8.14 -3.62 3.56
C GLY A 75 6.66 -3.26 3.44
N ASN A 76 5.93 -3.28 4.55
CA ASN A 76 4.55 -2.77 4.62
C ASN A 76 4.56 -1.23 4.84
N PRO A 77 3.41 -0.52 4.80
CA PRO A 77 3.37 0.93 5.00
C PRO A 77 4.02 1.40 6.31
N VAL A 78 3.91 0.60 7.39
CA VAL A 78 4.60 0.85 8.67
C VAL A 78 6.12 0.81 8.51
N GLY A 79 6.64 -0.19 7.81
CA GLY A 79 8.07 -0.32 7.51
C GLY A 79 8.58 0.83 6.63
N LEU A 80 7.79 1.28 5.65
CA LEU A 80 8.11 2.44 4.82
C LEU A 80 8.22 3.71 5.67
N ALA A 81 7.21 4.00 6.50
CA ALA A 81 7.21 5.16 7.40
C ALA A 81 8.40 5.15 8.37
N ALA A 82 8.72 3.97 8.93
CA ALA A 82 9.89 3.78 9.79
C ALA A 82 11.21 4.03 9.04
N LEU A 83 11.34 3.55 7.80
CA LEU A 83 12.54 3.72 6.98
C LEU A 83 12.84 5.19 6.68
N VAL A 84 11.80 5.98 6.37
CA VAL A 84 11.94 7.41 6.06
C VAL A 84 11.93 8.31 7.31
N ARG A 85 11.80 7.71 8.51
CA ARG A 85 11.74 8.40 9.81
C ARG A 85 10.57 9.38 9.92
N ASP A 86 9.46 9.09 9.24
CA ASP A 86 8.23 9.88 9.33
C ASP A 86 7.40 9.39 10.52
N VAL A 87 7.67 9.98 11.68
CA VAL A 87 7.04 9.60 12.96
C VAL A 87 5.54 9.88 12.95
N GLU A 88 5.10 10.96 12.28
CA GLU A 88 3.69 11.32 12.20
C GLU A 88 2.92 10.33 11.33
N LEU A 89 3.47 9.97 10.17
CA LEU A 89 2.91 8.93 9.31
C LEU A 89 2.87 7.58 10.06
N LEU A 90 3.96 7.21 10.74
CA LEU A 90 4.04 5.97 11.50
C LEU A 90 2.96 5.89 12.58
N ARG A 91 2.80 6.97 13.37
CA ARG A 91 1.76 7.06 14.39
C ARG A 91 0.38 6.89 13.77
N ALA A 92 0.07 7.64 12.72
CA ALA A 92 -1.24 7.58 12.11
C ALA A 92 -1.56 6.23 11.46
N LEU A 93 -0.57 5.53 10.89
CA LEU A 93 -0.74 4.18 10.35
C LEU A 93 -1.09 3.17 11.47
N LEU A 94 -0.50 3.31 12.64
CA LEU A 94 -0.73 2.40 13.78
C LEU A 94 -2.03 2.74 14.53
N GLU A 95 -2.27 4.03 14.80
CA GLU A 95 -3.37 4.49 15.65
C GLU A 95 -4.67 4.71 14.86
N ASP A 96 -4.60 5.43 13.74
CA ASP A 96 -5.81 5.82 12.99
C ASP A 96 -6.24 4.74 11.99
N VAL A 97 -5.29 4.15 11.28
CA VAL A 97 -5.57 3.13 10.25
C VAL A 97 -5.61 1.72 10.84
N GLY A 98 -4.86 1.48 11.93
CA GLY A 98 -4.77 0.19 12.58
C GLY A 98 -3.99 -0.85 11.76
N CYS A 99 -2.90 -0.44 11.09
CA CYS A 99 -1.99 -1.36 10.41
C CYS A 99 -1.28 -2.27 11.42
N CYS A 100 -1.10 -3.55 11.08
CA CYS A 100 -0.37 -4.48 11.96
C CYS A 100 1.15 -4.28 11.77
N ALA A 101 1.83 -3.82 12.84
CA ALA A 101 3.25 -3.45 12.80
C ALA A 101 4.20 -4.58 12.34
N ASN A 102 3.80 -5.84 12.56
CA ASN A 102 4.60 -7.03 12.28
C ASN A 102 4.11 -7.84 11.06
N LYS A 103 3.09 -7.38 10.32
CA LYS A 103 2.60 -8.11 9.13
C LYS A 103 3.51 -7.97 7.91
N GLY A 104 4.48 -7.06 7.96
CA GLY A 104 5.44 -6.85 6.89
C GLY A 104 6.63 -7.81 6.92
N TRP A 105 6.81 -8.57 5.85
CA TRP A 105 8.06 -9.17 5.40
C TRP A 105 9.01 -8.12 4.79
N PHE A 106 10.15 -7.88 5.44
CA PHE A 106 11.22 -7.06 4.86
C PHE A 106 12.15 -7.96 4.05
N TYR A 107 12.21 -7.80 2.73
CA TYR A 107 13.17 -8.56 1.91
C TYR A 107 14.52 -7.85 1.95
N TYR A 108 15.35 -8.18 2.93
CA TYR A 108 16.76 -7.79 2.92
C TYR A 108 17.54 -8.81 2.07
N ARG A 109 18.12 -8.37 0.95
CA ARG A 109 19.17 -9.14 0.25
C ARG A 109 20.52 -8.59 0.74
N PRO A 110 21.22 -9.27 1.67
CA PRO A 110 22.53 -8.83 2.08
C PRO A 110 23.47 -8.74 0.88
N VAL A 111 24.13 -7.59 0.72
CA VAL A 111 25.26 -7.45 -0.21
C VAL A 111 26.40 -8.31 0.37
N ARG A 112 26.48 -9.56 -0.10
CA ARG A 112 27.55 -10.54 0.17
C ARG A 112 28.14 -10.48 1.58
N HIS A 113 27.38 -10.95 2.56
CA HIS A 113 27.97 -11.55 3.76
C HIS A 113 27.18 -12.84 4.07
N PRO A 114 27.83 -14.00 4.21
CA PRO A 114 27.10 -15.24 4.45
C PRO A 114 26.53 -15.21 5.87
N SER A 115 25.27 -15.64 5.98
CA SER A 115 24.53 -15.94 7.22
C SER A 115 24.10 -14.73 8.06
N LEU A 116 22.91 -14.19 7.78
CA LEU A 116 21.94 -13.71 8.78
C LEU A 116 20.61 -13.45 8.08
N VAL A 117 19.75 -14.47 8.05
CA VAL A 117 18.33 -14.30 7.72
C VAL A 117 17.62 -14.02 9.04
N PHE A 118 17.22 -12.78 9.28
CA PHE A 118 16.30 -12.47 10.39
C PHE A 118 14.87 -12.78 9.91
N LEU A 119 14.39 -13.99 10.24
CA LEU A 119 12.97 -14.29 10.22
C LEU A 119 12.39 -13.80 11.55
N PHE A 120 11.71 -12.65 11.54
CA PHE A 120 10.83 -12.34 12.67
C PHE A 120 9.64 -13.30 12.61
N PRO A 121 9.35 -14.07 13.68
CA PRO A 121 8.24 -15.01 13.68
C PRO A 121 6.90 -14.27 13.55
N PRO A 122 5.89 -14.89 12.91
CA PRO A 122 4.55 -14.32 12.86
C PRO A 122 3.91 -14.40 14.24
N SER A 123 4.00 -13.32 15.03
CA SER A 123 3.18 -13.16 16.22
C SER A 123 1.74 -12.91 15.79
N ARG A 124 0.81 -13.74 16.27
CA ARG A 124 -0.64 -13.62 16.05
C ARG A 124 -1.07 -12.15 16.27
N CYS A 125 -1.58 -11.47 15.24
CA CYS A 125 -2.19 -10.14 15.39
C CYS A 125 -3.46 -10.29 16.26
N CYS A 126 -3.68 -9.33 17.16
CA CYS A 126 -4.91 -9.12 17.91
C CYS A 126 -6.07 -8.73 16.98
#